data_AF-A0A8J3QLV6-F1
#
_entry.id   AF-A0A8J3QLV6-F1
#
_cell.length_a   1.000
_cell.length_b   1.000
_cell.length_c   1.000
_cell.angle_alpha   90.00
_cell.angle_beta   90.00
_cell.angle_gamma   90.00
#
_symmetry.space_group_name_H-M   'P 1'
#
loop_
_entity.id
_entity.type
_entity.pdbx_description
1 polymer ?
#
loop_
_entity_poly.entity_id
_entity_poly.type
_entity_poly.pdbx_seq_one_letter_code
_entity_poly.pdbx_strand_id
1 'polypeptide(L)'
;MPVDQVLVDSRTHEHLGEAGAKQLCERFGPGDCLSCRRPLSRRIVSVVVDESGQLATASAYHPECRDPAWIDTGLTIAPTDQQVTYHCLPFIGPGLSRTGFPETVWFAVHPSLEVLHLAPGGDRWVSNDLGLYLALGFASDPADEKLSRSLDHANLRIRRKAIIVDTLARQWLCHGDQNFTDLIRQQGGLMLAVTTAIDPSDGLTFEVFHELLVGQQCALGWVKLSDA
;
A
#
# COMPACT_ATOMS: atom_id res chain seq x y z
N MET A 1 -2.59 11.25 -8.04
CA MET A 1 -3.63 12.21 -7.57
C MET A 1 -4.89 11.48 -7.10
N PRO A 2 -5.57 11.96 -6.04
CA PRO A 2 -6.79 11.36 -5.47
C PRO A 2 -8.05 11.48 -6.36
N VAL A 3 -9.14 10.82 -5.97
CA VAL A 3 -10.45 10.98 -6.62
C VAL A 3 -11.25 12.14 -6.00
N ASP A 4 -11.98 12.90 -6.82
CA ASP A 4 -12.73 14.07 -6.36
C ASP A 4 -13.94 13.69 -5.49
N GLN A 5 -14.61 12.59 -5.83
CA GLN A 5 -15.84 12.15 -5.19
C GLN A 5 -15.96 10.62 -5.11
N VAL A 6 -16.48 10.14 -3.97
CA VAL A 6 -16.94 8.76 -3.81
C VAL A 6 -18.47 8.72 -3.70
N LEU A 7 -19.10 7.76 -4.36
CA LEU A 7 -20.49 7.39 -4.14
C LEU A 7 -20.52 6.28 -3.10
N VAL A 8 -21.29 6.51 -2.05
CA VAL A 8 -21.52 5.58 -0.94
C VAL A 8 -23.02 5.50 -0.68
N ASP A 9 -23.50 4.35 -0.20
CA ASP A 9 -24.89 4.20 0.23
C ASP A 9 -25.08 4.78 1.64
N SER A 10 -26.34 4.89 2.08
CA SER A 10 -26.67 5.44 3.41
C SER A 10 -25.99 4.64 4.53
N ARG A 11 -25.90 3.31 4.38
CA ARG A 11 -25.27 2.44 5.38
C ARG A 11 -23.77 2.67 5.47
N THR A 12 -23.07 2.75 4.34
CA THR A 12 -21.63 3.10 4.30
C THR A 12 -21.39 4.48 4.90
N HIS A 13 -22.26 5.45 4.60
CA HIS A 13 -22.18 6.78 5.20
C HIS A 13 -22.41 6.75 6.73
N GLU A 14 -23.34 5.94 7.22
CA GLU A 14 -23.55 5.72 8.67
C GLU A 14 -22.33 5.08 9.34
N HIS A 15 -21.61 4.18 8.67
CA HIS A 15 -20.42 3.54 9.24
C HIS A 15 -19.16 4.42 9.18
N LEU A 16 -18.96 5.20 8.12
CA LEU A 16 -17.75 5.99 7.90
C LEU A 16 -17.87 7.46 8.34
N GLY A 17 -19.08 8.02 8.24
CA GLY A 17 -19.31 9.46 8.31
C GLY A 17 -18.60 10.25 7.20
N GLU A 18 -18.71 11.58 7.28
CA GLU A 18 -18.09 12.49 6.30
C GLU A 18 -16.56 12.38 6.29
N ALA A 19 -15.94 12.23 7.46
CA ALA A 19 -14.50 12.11 7.58
C ALA A 19 -13.97 10.84 6.92
N GLY A 20 -14.63 9.69 7.10
CA GLY A 20 -14.26 8.45 6.45
C GLY A 20 -14.47 8.51 4.93
N ALA A 21 -15.59 9.08 4.46
CA ALA A 21 -15.80 9.28 3.02
C ALA A 21 -14.74 10.19 2.39
N LYS A 22 -14.32 11.25 3.09
CA LYS A 22 -13.22 12.12 2.65
C LYS A 22 -11.89 11.36 2.59
N GLN A 23 -11.60 10.52 3.59
CA GLN A 23 -10.42 9.65 3.56
C GLN A 23 -10.44 8.70 2.35
N LEU A 24 -11.59 8.13 1.99
CA LEU A 24 -11.70 7.31 0.78
C LEU A 24 -11.34 8.12 -0.48
N CYS A 25 -11.84 9.36 -0.61
CA CYS A 25 -11.47 10.24 -1.73
C CYS A 25 -9.96 10.49 -1.80
N GLU A 26 -9.34 10.79 -0.66
CA GLU A 26 -7.91 11.11 -0.56
C GLU A 26 -7.01 9.91 -0.89
N ARG A 27 -7.48 8.69 -0.64
CA ARG A 27 -6.68 7.46 -0.72
C ARG A 27 -6.89 6.67 -2.01
N PHE A 28 -8.07 6.72 -2.61
CA PHE A 28 -8.26 6.11 -3.92
C PHE A 28 -7.47 6.87 -4.98
N GLY A 29 -6.66 6.14 -5.74
CA GLY A 29 -5.85 6.65 -6.83
C GLY A 29 -6.41 6.27 -8.21
N PRO A 30 -5.66 6.55 -9.29
CA PRO A 30 -6.04 6.22 -10.65
C PRO A 30 -5.84 4.72 -10.96
N GLY A 31 -6.42 3.84 -10.15
CA GLY A 31 -6.41 2.38 -10.36
C GLY A 31 -7.39 1.92 -11.44
N ASP A 32 -7.65 0.61 -11.51
CA ASP A 32 -8.61 0.03 -12.44
C ASP A 32 -9.90 -0.38 -11.74
N CYS A 33 -11.03 -0.26 -12.44
CA CYS A 33 -12.30 -0.76 -11.95
C CYS A 33 -12.23 -2.28 -11.79
N LEU A 34 -12.54 -2.78 -10.60
CA LEU A 34 -12.43 -4.21 -10.29
C LEU A 34 -13.43 -5.09 -11.05
N SER A 35 -14.48 -4.50 -11.62
CA SER A 35 -15.46 -5.22 -12.45
C SER A 35 -15.06 -5.24 -13.93
N CYS A 36 -14.88 -4.08 -14.56
CA CYS A 36 -14.64 -4.00 -16.01
C CYS A 36 -13.17 -3.86 -16.43
N ARG A 37 -12.23 -3.74 -15.46
CA ARG A 37 -10.77 -3.61 -15.68
C ARG A 37 -10.34 -2.41 -16.51
N ARG A 38 -11.20 -1.41 -16.67
CA ARG A 38 -10.84 -0.12 -17.28
C ARG A 38 -10.39 0.87 -16.21
N PRO A 39 -9.53 1.85 -16.53
CA PRO A 39 -9.09 2.87 -15.58
C PRO A 39 -10.26 3.60 -14.92
N LEU A 40 -10.17 3.80 -13.61
CA LEU A 40 -11.13 4.60 -12.85
C LEU A 40 -11.00 6.08 -13.22
N SER A 41 -12.14 6.77 -13.22
CA SER A 41 -12.12 8.22 -13.40
C SER A 41 -11.59 8.89 -12.13
N ARG A 42 -10.85 9.98 -12.27
CA ARG A 42 -10.46 10.83 -11.12
C ARG A 42 -11.64 11.62 -10.54
N ARG A 43 -12.80 11.65 -11.22
CA ARG A 43 -13.93 12.50 -10.81
C ARG A 43 -14.83 11.80 -9.83
N ILE A 44 -15.26 10.58 -10.15
CA ILE A 44 -16.24 9.86 -9.36
C ILE A 44 -16.01 8.35 -9.43
N VAL A 45 -16.12 7.70 -8.28
CA VAL A 45 -16.10 6.24 -8.15
C VAL A 45 -17.23 5.77 -7.24
N SER A 46 -17.74 4.58 -7.48
CA SER A 46 -18.69 3.90 -6.60
C SER A 46 -17.94 2.97 -5.66
N VAL A 47 -18.27 3.01 -4.37
CA VAL A 47 -17.59 2.24 -3.33
C VAL A 47 -18.47 1.11 -2.85
N VAL A 48 -17.93 -0.11 -2.90
CA VAL A 48 -18.49 -1.25 -2.18
C VAL A 48 -17.59 -1.58 -1.00
N VAL A 49 -18.18 -1.73 0.17
CA VAL A 49 -17.49 -2.19 1.37
C VAL A 49 -17.93 -3.60 1.69
N ASP A 50 -16.97 -4.50 1.86
CA ASP A 50 -17.19 -5.88 2.30
C ASP A 50 -16.65 -6.03 3.74
N GLU A 51 -17.55 -6.21 4.70
CA GLU A 51 -17.25 -6.34 6.12
C GLU A 51 -17.17 -7.81 6.56
N SER A 52 -16.09 -8.13 7.28
CA SER A 52 -15.88 -9.42 7.93
C SER A 52 -15.25 -9.25 9.31
N GLY A 53 -16.12 -9.29 10.32
CA GLY A 53 -15.71 -9.23 11.73
C GLY A 53 -15.14 -7.86 12.10
N GLN A 54 -13.82 -7.79 12.26
CA GLN A 54 -13.12 -6.56 12.69
C GLN A 54 -12.35 -5.89 11.54
N LEU A 55 -12.57 -6.34 10.31
CA LEU A 55 -11.94 -5.81 9.12
C LEU A 55 -13.01 -5.61 8.06
N ALA A 56 -12.84 -4.58 7.24
CA ALA A 56 -13.61 -4.39 6.04
C ALA A 56 -12.72 -3.95 4.89
N THR A 57 -13.16 -4.24 3.66
CA THR A 57 -12.44 -3.88 2.44
C THR A 57 -13.32 -2.94 1.62
N ALA A 58 -12.89 -1.70 1.44
CA ALA A 58 -13.53 -0.74 0.56
C ALA A 58 -12.90 -0.82 -0.84
N SER A 59 -13.71 -1.08 -1.85
CA SER A 59 -13.29 -1.28 -3.23
C SER A 59 -13.96 -0.26 -4.16
N ALA A 60 -13.18 0.33 -5.06
CA ALA A 60 -13.65 1.34 -6.01
C ALA A 60 -14.05 0.72 -7.38
N TYR A 61 -15.18 1.20 -7.90
CA TYR A 61 -15.76 0.79 -9.19
C TYR A 61 -16.19 2.01 -9.99
N HIS A 62 -16.44 1.83 -11.29
CA HIS A 62 -17.24 2.80 -12.03
C HIS A 62 -18.69 2.76 -11.52
N PRO A 63 -19.38 3.91 -11.41
CA PRO A 63 -20.79 3.95 -11.01
C PRO A 63 -21.71 3.06 -11.86
N GLU A 64 -21.41 2.88 -13.15
CA GLU A 64 -22.24 2.03 -14.03
C GLU A 64 -21.92 0.53 -13.88
N CYS A 65 -20.78 0.17 -13.28
CA CYS A 65 -20.39 -1.23 -13.10
C CYS A 65 -20.92 -1.83 -11.80
N ARG A 66 -21.16 -1.00 -10.78
CA ARG A 66 -21.54 -1.45 -9.44
C ARG A 66 -22.18 -0.32 -8.67
N ASP A 67 -23.37 -0.57 -8.13
CA ASP A 67 -23.99 0.33 -7.15
C ASP A 67 -23.22 0.32 -5.83
N PRO A 68 -23.15 1.45 -5.10
CA PRO A 68 -22.48 1.50 -3.82
C PRO A 68 -23.25 0.66 -2.79
N ALA A 69 -22.53 -0.06 -1.95
CA ALA A 69 -23.14 -0.96 -0.97
C ALA A 69 -22.21 -1.27 0.20
N TRP A 70 -22.78 -1.40 1.39
CA TRP A 70 -22.12 -2.05 2.53
C TRP A 70 -22.63 -3.49 2.68
N ILE A 71 -21.74 -4.46 2.49
CA ILE A 71 -22.03 -5.90 2.47
C ILE A 71 -21.46 -6.52 3.75
N ASP A 72 -22.31 -7.08 4.60
CA ASP A 72 -21.95 -7.70 5.89
C ASP A 72 -22.28 -9.19 5.94
N THR A 73 -21.87 -9.93 4.90
CA THR A 73 -22.21 -11.36 4.79
C THR A 73 -21.34 -12.27 5.66
N GLY A 74 -20.33 -11.71 6.34
CA GLY A 74 -19.35 -12.47 7.13
C GLY A 74 -18.35 -13.25 6.27
N LEU A 75 -18.35 -13.03 4.96
CA LEU A 75 -17.39 -13.58 4.00
C LEU A 75 -16.73 -12.42 3.26
N THR A 76 -15.44 -12.16 3.53
CA THR A 76 -14.68 -11.19 2.74
C THR A 76 -14.43 -11.75 1.35
N ILE A 77 -15.02 -11.13 0.33
CA ILE A 77 -14.61 -11.32 -1.06
C ILE A 77 -13.54 -10.26 -1.35
N ALA A 78 -12.34 -10.48 -0.80
CA ALA A 78 -11.21 -9.63 -1.12
C ALA A 78 -10.84 -9.84 -2.61
N PRO A 79 -10.63 -8.77 -3.39
CA PRO A 79 -10.11 -8.87 -4.74
C PRO A 79 -8.80 -9.67 -4.72
N THR A 80 -8.65 -10.62 -5.63
CA THR A 80 -7.41 -11.40 -5.70
C THR A 80 -6.23 -10.51 -6.12
N ASP A 81 -5.00 -10.90 -5.78
CA ASP A 81 -3.80 -10.11 -6.09
C ASP A 81 -3.63 -9.74 -7.57
N GLN A 82 -4.18 -10.54 -8.47
CA GLN A 82 -4.14 -10.28 -9.92
C GLN A 82 -5.12 -9.19 -10.37
N GLN A 83 -5.99 -8.73 -9.48
CA GLN A 83 -7.08 -7.82 -9.78
C GLN A 83 -6.84 -6.41 -9.27
N VAL A 84 -5.76 -6.10 -8.53
CA VAL A 84 -5.59 -4.73 -8.03
C VAL A 84 -4.29 -4.09 -8.52
N THR A 85 -4.40 -2.84 -8.94
CA THR A 85 -3.33 -2.03 -9.49
C THR A 85 -2.47 -1.50 -8.34
N TYR A 86 -1.17 -1.72 -8.44
CA TYR A 86 -0.17 -1.21 -7.50
C TYR A 86 0.88 -0.42 -8.26
N HIS A 87 1.51 0.52 -7.60
CA HIS A 87 2.67 1.24 -8.12
C HIS A 87 3.83 1.12 -7.16
N CYS A 88 5.04 1.02 -7.70
CA CYS A 88 6.25 0.95 -6.89
C CYS A 88 7.39 1.70 -7.57
N LEU A 89 8.30 2.23 -6.76
CA LEU A 89 9.44 3.01 -7.20
C LEU A 89 10.68 2.63 -6.38
N PRO A 90 11.74 2.09 -7.01
CA PRO A 90 13.04 1.98 -6.37
C PRO A 90 13.74 3.35 -6.40
N PHE A 91 14.37 3.75 -5.28
CA PHE A 91 15.22 4.93 -5.24
C PHE A 91 16.34 4.77 -4.21
N ILE A 92 17.42 5.53 -4.38
CA ILE A 92 18.52 5.57 -3.40
C ILE A 92 18.23 6.74 -2.47
N GLY A 93 18.25 6.48 -1.18
CA GLY A 93 18.07 7.49 -0.15
C GLY A 93 19.05 7.28 1.00
N PRO A 94 19.04 8.17 2.00
CA PRO A 94 19.82 7.98 3.20
C PRO A 94 19.46 6.66 3.86
N GLY A 95 20.49 5.95 4.32
CA GLY A 95 20.29 4.77 5.14
C GLY A 95 19.74 5.16 6.50
N LEU A 96 18.91 4.30 7.07
CA LEU A 96 18.55 4.43 8.47
C LEU A 96 19.78 4.05 9.31
N SER A 97 20.05 4.77 10.39
CA SER A 97 21.23 4.55 11.25
C SER A 97 21.40 3.08 11.69
N ARG A 98 20.30 2.33 11.75
CA ARG A 98 20.24 0.91 12.12
C ARG A 98 20.60 -0.07 11.01
N THR A 99 20.55 0.31 9.73
CA THR A 99 20.95 -0.58 8.63
C THR A 99 22.47 -0.67 8.50
N GLY A 100 23.21 0.27 9.11
CA GLY A 100 24.67 0.31 9.03
C GLY A 100 25.21 0.82 7.68
N PHE A 101 24.33 1.25 6.78
CA PHE A 101 24.70 1.82 5.48
C PHE A 101 24.45 3.34 5.47
N PRO A 102 25.35 4.15 4.89
CA PRO A 102 25.13 5.59 4.75
C PRO A 102 23.99 5.90 3.78
N GLU A 103 23.81 5.06 2.77
CA GLU A 103 22.74 5.10 1.78
C GLU A 103 22.10 3.72 1.67
N THR A 104 20.82 3.65 1.35
CA THR A 104 20.14 2.37 1.11
C THR A 104 19.22 2.45 -0.09
N VAL A 105 19.02 1.30 -0.73
CA VAL A 105 17.98 1.18 -1.74
C VAL A 105 16.64 1.06 -1.03
N TRP A 106 15.78 2.02 -1.29
CA TRP A 106 14.40 2.02 -0.88
C TRP A 106 13.54 1.47 -2.01
N PHE A 107 12.56 0.66 -1.64
CA PHE A 107 11.50 0.18 -2.53
C PHE A 107 10.18 0.70 -1.96
N ALA A 108 9.71 1.84 -2.46
CA ALA A 108 8.41 2.38 -2.06
C ALA A 108 7.30 1.72 -2.86
N VAL A 109 6.19 1.36 -2.22
CA VAL A 109 5.04 0.74 -2.87
C VAL A 109 3.72 1.29 -2.35
N HIS A 110 2.82 1.61 -3.28
CA HIS A 110 1.39 1.74 -3.01
C HIS A 110 0.72 0.40 -3.31
N PRO A 111 0.23 -0.33 -2.30
CA PRO A 111 -0.20 -1.71 -2.48
C PRO A 111 -1.46 -1.80 -3.33
N SER A 112 -2.45 -0.91 -3.21
CA SER A 112 -3.58 -0.89 -4.13
C SER A 112 -4.13 0.51 -4.30
N LEU A 113 -4.44 0.93 -5.53
CA LEU A 113 -5.00 2.26 -5.81
C LEU A 113 -6.54 2.27 -5.73
N GLU A 114 -7.17 1.11 -5.80
CA GLU A 114 -8.62 0.94 -5.85
C GLU A 114 -9.19 0.13 -4.67
N VAL A 115 -8.34 -0.32 -3.74
CA VAL A 115 -8.73 -1.06 -2.54
C VAL A 115 -8.12 -0.42 -1.29
N LEU A 116 -8.96 -0.24 -0.28
CA LEU A 116 -8.58 0.23 1.05
C LEU A 116 -9.08 -0.75 2.12
N HIS A 117 -8.32 -0.88 3.19
CA HIS A 117 -8.70 -1.68 4.35
C HIS A 117 -9.19 -0.77 5.45
N LEU A 118 -10.23 -1.21 6.14
CA LEU A 118 -10.87 -0.49 7.22
C LEU A 118 -10.89 -1.37 8.47
N ALA A 119 -10.87 -0.72 9.63
CA ALA A 119 -11.10 -1.37 10.92
C ALA A 119 -11.96 -0.47 11.82
N PRO A 120 -12.61 -1.01 12.86
CA PRO A 120 -13.32 -0.21 13.84
C PRO A 120 -12.39 0.75 14.58
N GLY A 121 -12.76 2.03 14.63
CA GLY A 121 -12.05 3.12 15.28
C GLY A 121 -12.99 3.94 16.17
N GLY A 122 -13.48 3.34 17.25
CA GLY A 122 -14.48 3.95 18.12
C GLY A 122 -15.90 3.70 17.60
N ASP A 123 -16.65 4.78 17.28
CA ASP A 123 -18.01 4.70 16.75
C ASP A 123 -18.06 4.57 15.22
N ARG A 124 -16.91 4.73 14.53
CA ARG A 124 -16.80 4.69 13.06
C ARG A 124 -15.76 3.69 12.60
N TRP A 125 -15.87 3.31 11.33
CA TRP A 125 -14.81 2.61 10.62
C TRP A 125 -13.79 3.60 10.07
N VAL A 126 -12.50 3.27 10.20
CA VAL A 126 -11.37 4.12 9.79
C VAL A 126 -10.39 3.34 8.94
N SER A 127 -9.56 4.04 8.15
CA SER A 127 -8.49 3.38 7.38
C SER A 127 -7.55 2.57 8.28
N ASN A 128 -7.26 1.35 7.85
CA ASN A 128 -6.36 0.39 8.45
C ASN A 128 -5.42 -0.21 7.38
N ASP A 129 -5.09 0.57 6.36
CA ASP A 129 -4.31 0.10 5.20
C ASP A 129 -2.93 -0.45 5.57
N LEU A 130 -2.30 0.12 6.59
CA LEU A 130 -0.99 -0.32 7.07
C LEU A 130 -1.09 -1.44 8.11
N GLY A 131 -2.28 -1.67 8.70
CA GLY A 131 -2.46 -2.59 9.80
C GLY A 131 -2.05 -4.03 9.47
N LEU A 132 -2.35 -4.49 8.24
CA LEU A 132 -1.90 -5.80 7.75
C LEU A 132 -0.38 -5.93 7.77
N TYR A 133 0.34 -4.92 7.29
CA TYR A 133 1.80 -4.94 7.23
C TYR A 133 2.41 -4.85 8.64
N LEU A 134 1.86 -4.01 9.51
CA LEU A 134 2.31 -3.93 10.89
C LEU A 134 2.11 -5.26 11.63
N ALA A 135 1.00 -5.97 11.39
CA ALA A 135 0.75 -7.31 11.92
C ALA A 135 1.74 -8.36 11.38
N LEU A 136 2.27 -8.17 10.17
CA LEU A 136 3.31 -9.00 9.55
C LEU A 136 4.75 -8.65 10.01
N GLY A 137 4.89 -7.75 10.99
CA GLY A 137 6.18 -7.42 11.60
C GLY A 137 6.88 -6.20 11.03
N PHE A 138 6.23 -5.45 10.14
CA PHE A 138 6.73 -4.15 9.70
C PHE A 138 6.74 -3.14 10.87
N ALA A 139 7.60 -2.13 10.78
CA ALA A 139 7.66 -1.01 11.71
C ALA A 139 7.04 0.25 11.11
N SER A 140 6.37 1.07 11.92
CA SER A 140 5.92 2.40 11.51
C SER A 140 6.93 3.51 11.82
N ASP A 141 7.82 3.27 12.79
CA ASP A 141 8.86 4.20 13.22
C ASP A 141 10.21 3.84 12.56
N PRO A 142 10.87 4.76 11.83
CA PRO A 142 12.19 4.53 11.26
C PRO A 142 13.30 4.30 12.31
N ALA A 143 13.04 4.56 13.59
CA ALA A 143 13.95 4.27 14.69
C ALA A 143 13.75 2.88 15.33
N ASP A 144 12.73 2.11 14.90
CA ASP A 144 12.38 0.81 15.48
C ASP A 144 13.51 -0.22 15.27
N GLU A 145 13.85 -0.96 16.34
CA GLU A 145 14.89 -1.98 16.32
C GLU A 145 14.57 -3.14 15.37
N LYS A 146 13.30 -3.38 15.06
CA LYS A 146 12.86 -4.39 14.08
C LYS A 146 13.51 -4.19 12.71
N LEU A 147 13.82 -2.94 12.34
CA LEU A 147 14.43 -2.60 11.05
C LEU A 147 15.89 -3.08 10.91
N SER A 148 16.53 -3.51 12.01
CA SER A 148 17.84 -4.15 11.98
C SER A 148 17.80 -5.62 11.54
N ARG A 149 16.61 -6.21 11.40
CA ARG A 149 16.40 -7.62 11.05
C ARG A 149 15.57 -7.72 9.77
N SER A 150 15.82 -8.78 9.00
CA SER A 150 14.96 -9.10 7.87
C SER A 150 13.56 -9.47 8.35
N LEU A 151 12.56 -9.08 7.58
CA LEU A 151 11.22 -9.63 7.70
C LEU A 151 11.26 -11.13 7.39
N ASP A 152 10.73 -11.97 8.29
CA ASP A 152 10.69 -13.43 8.13
C ASP A 152 9.81 -13.90 6.96
N HIS A 153 8.87 -13.04 6.57
CA HIS A 153 7.79 -13.31 5.63
C HIS A 153 7.91 -12.48 4.36
N ALA A 154 9.09 -11.93 4.10
CA ALA A 154 9.40 -11.23 2.87
C ALA A 154 10.69 -11.74 2.25
N ASN A 155 10.72 -11.84 0.93
CA ASN A 155 11.87 -12.28 0.15
C ASN A 155 12.11 -11.32 -1.01
N LEU A 156 13.37 -11.01 -1.27
CA LEU A 156 13.79 -10.21 -2.40
C LEU A 156 14.52 -11.08 -3.41
N ARG A 157 14.14 -10.96 -4.69
CA ARG A 157 14.81 -11.62 -5.80
C ARG A 157 15.16 -10.61 -6.89
N ILE A 158 16.33 -10.75 -7.48
CA ILE A 158 16.73 -9.97 -8.66
C ILE A 158 16.85 -10.90 -9.87
N ARG A 159 16.09 -10.61 -10.93
CA ARG A 159 16.20 -11.31 -12.21
C ARG A 159 16.53 -10.32 -13.31
N ARG A 160 17.77 -10.36 -13.82
CA ARG A 160 18.32 -9.33 -14.70
C ARG A 160 18.24 -7.97 -14.00
N LYS A 161 17.32 -7.11 -14.42
CA LYS A 161 17.04 -5.77 -13.88
C LYS A 161 15.69 -5.68 -13.15
N ALA A 162 14.94 -6.78 -13.08
CA ALA A 162 13.70 -6.84 -12.32
C ALA A 162 14.02 -7.08 -10.84
N ILE A 163 13.51 -6.20 -9.99
CA ILE A 163 13.55 -6.29 -8.53
C ILE A 163 12.15 -6.80 -8.13
N ILE A 164 12.12 -7.98 -7.52
CA ILE A 164 10.88 -8.67 -7.16
C ILE A 164 10.87 -8.82 -5.65
N VAL A 165 9.87 -8.22 -5.01
CA VAL A 165 9.65 -8.32 -3.57
C VAL A 165 8.41 -9.17 -3.35
N ASP A 166 8.59 -10.32 -2.72
CA ASP A 166 7.53 -11.24 -2.32
C ASP A 166 7.27 -11.08 -0.83
N THR A 167 6.01 -10.98 -0.43
CA THR A 167 5.58 -10.99 0.97
C THR A 167 4.44 -12.00 1.14
N LEU A 168 4.07 -12.35 2.39
CA LEU A 168 2.83 -13.10 2.63
C LEU A 168 1.57 -12.38 2.12
N ALA A 169 1.61 -11.06 2.02
CA ALA A 169 0.49 -10.26 1.56
C ALA A 169 0.43 -10.11 0.04
N ARG A 170 1.58 -10.03 -0.64
CA ARG A 170 1.66 -9.67 -2.07
C ARG A 170 3.03 -9.88 -2.69
N GLN A 171 3.07 -9.97 -4.03
CA GLN A 171 4.28 -9.80 -4.84
C GLN A 171 4.24 -8.45 -5.57
N TRP A 172 5.35 -7.71 -5.54
CA TRP A 172 5.56 -6.50 -6.32
C TRP A 172 6.79 -6.60 -7.19
N LEU A 173 6.72 -6.00 -8.37
CA LEU A 173 7.80 -5.98 -9.35
C LEU A 173 8.07 -4.55 -9.80
N CYS A 174 9.33 -4.15 -9.75
CA CYS A 174 9.81 -2.93 -10.41
C CYS A 174 11.07 -3.22 -11.22
N HIS A 175 11.44 -2.26 -12.07
CA HIS A 175 12.70 -2.31 -12.80
C HIS A 175 13.67 -1.29 -12.25
N GLY A 176 14.87 -1.77 -11.88
CA GLY A 176 16.02 -0.92 -11.54
C GLY A 176 17.03 -0.88 -12.67
N ASP A 177 17.91 0.11 -12.63
CA ASP A 177 19.16 0.08 -13.40
C ASP A 177 20.20 -0.86 -12.76
N GLN A 178 21.40 -0.91 -13.35
CA GLN A 178 22.47 -1.76 -12.84
C GLN A 178 22.95 -1.30 -11.45
N ASN A 179 23.03 0.01 -11.23
CA ASN A 179 23.51 0.60 -9.98
C ASN A 179 22.62 0.19 -8.80
N PHE A 180 21.30 0.21 -9.00
CA PHE A 180 20.36 -0.31 -7.99
C PHE A 180 20.62 -1.78 -7.65
N THR A 181 20.75 -2.63 -8.67
CA THR A 181 20.93 -4.06 -8.41
C THR A 181 22.27 -4.38 -7.74
N ASP A 182 23.32 -3.63 -8.05
CA ASP A 182 24.63 -3.83 -7.44
C ASP A 182 24.65 -3.36 -5.98
N LEU A 183 24.00 -2.24 -5.69
CA LEU A 183 23.84 -1.76 -4.31
C LEU A 183 23.01 -2.72 -3.47
N ILE A 184 21.91 -3.26 -4.00
CA ILE A 184 21.10 -4.29 -3.31
C ILE A 184 21.96 -5.52 -2.98
N ARG A 185 22.76 -6.01 -3.93
CA ARG A 185 23.66 -7.15 -3.72
C ARG A 185 24.71 -6.86 -2.66
N GLN A 186 25.30 -5.67 -2.69
CA GLN A 186 26.29 -5.23 -1.69
C GLN A 186 25.68 -5.14 -0.29
N GLN A 187 24.44 -4.68 -0.18
CA GLN A 187 23.73 -4.53 1.10
C GLN A 187 23.09 -5.84 1.58
N GLY A 188 22.98 -6.85 0.71
CA GLY A 188 22.30 -8.12 1.00
C GLY A 188 20.78 -7.99 1.09
N GLY A 189 20.19 -6.92 0.57
CA GLY A 189 18.78 -6.61 0.71
C GLY A 189 18.43 -5.18 0.31
N LEU A 190 17.19 -4.79 0.63
CA LEU A 190 16.70 -3.41 0.47
C LEU A 190 15.73 -3.06 1.59
N MET A 191 15.44 -1.77 1.74
CA MET A 191 14.40 -1.26 2.64
C MET A 191 13.07 -1.15 1.88
N LEU A 192 12.08 -1.94 2.27
CA LEU A 192 10.72 -1.85 1.74
C LEU A 192 9.93 -0.81 2.54
N ALA A 193 9.24 0.09 1.83
CA ALA A 193 8.34 1.07 2.41
C ALA A 193 6.95 0.98 1.75
N VAL A 194 5.97 0.49 2.49
CA VAL A 194 4.58 0.39 2.04
C VAL A 194 3.81 1.61 2.51
N THR A 195 3.13 2.32 1.60
CA THR A 195 2.30 3.48 1.93
C THR A 195 1.03 3.50 1.10
N THR A 196 -0.09 3.97 1.66
CA THR A 196 -1.30 4.31 0.88
C THR A 196 -1.58 5.81 0.86
N ALA A 197 -0.65 6.63 1.36
CA ALA A 197 -0.86 8.07 1.47
C ALA A 197 -0.58 8.79 0.15
N ILE A 198 0.33 8.24 -0.65
CA ILE A 198 0.72 8.77 -1.96
C ILE A 198 1.04 7.63 -2.91
N ASP A 199 0.90 7.91 -4.20
CA ASP A 199 1.36 7.03 -5.27
C ASP A 199 2.87 7.26 -5.52
N PRO A 200 3.76 6.27 -5.31
CA PRO A 200 5.19 6.41 -5.55
C PRO A 200 5.54 6.80 -6.99
N SER A 201 4.68 6.52 -7.97
CA SER A 201 4.91 6.87 -9.37
C SER A 201 4.50 8.30 -9.72
N ASP A 202 3.79 9.00 -8.82
CA ASP A 202 3.25 10.35 -9.02
C ASP A 202 3.63 11.26 -7.85
N GLY A 203 4.89 11.71 -7.82
CA GLY A 203 5.33 12.77 -6.91
C GLY A 203 6.12 12.34 -5.68
N LEU A 204 6.72 11.14 -5.67
CA LEU A 204 7.65 10.78 -4.61
C LEU A 204 9.00 11.51 -4.77
N THR A 205 9.19 12.57 -3.99
CA THR A 205 10.52 13.16 -3.75
C THR A 205 11.07 12.70 -2.41
N PHE A 206 12.34 12.98 -2.14
CA PHE A 206 12.93 12.66 -0.84
C PHE A 206 12.25 13.43 0.30
N GLU A 207 11.88 14.70 0.08
CA GLU A 207 11.19 15.54 1.06
C GLU A 207 9.82 14.95 1.41
N VAL A 208 9.04 14.59 0.39
CA VAL A 208 7.73 13.94 0.58
C VAL A 208 7.91 12.60 1.30
N PHE A 209 8.89 11.80 0.89
CA PHE A 209 9.16 10.53 1.55
C PHE A 209 9.54 10.71 3.04
N HIS A 210 10.37 11.70 3.35
CA HIS A 210 10.73 12.04 4.72
C HIS A 210 9.50 12.48 5.54
N GLU A 211 8.60 13.28 4.97
CA GLU A 211 7.33 13.64 5.61
C GLU A 211 6.47 12.41 5.93
N LEU A 212 6.40 11.43 5.03
CA LEU A 212 5.69 10.16 5.30
C LEU A 212 6.33 9.39 6.45
N LEU A 213 7.66 9.33 6.51
CA LEU A 213 8.38 8.66 7.60
C LEU A 213 8.11 9.34 8.94
N VAL A 214 8.21 10.67 9.00
CA VAL A 214 7.93 11.45 10.22
C VAL A 214 6.46 11.32 10.64
N GLY A 215 5.54 11.32 9.68
CA GLY A 215 4.11 11.15 9.89
C GLY A 215 3.69 9.71 10.18
N GLN A 216 4.63 8.74 10.18
CA GLN A 216 4.35 7.31 10.34
C GLN A 216 3.30 6.79 9.33
N GLN A 217 3.32 7.33 8.12
CA GLN A 217 2.42 6.98 7.02
C GLN A 217 3.00 5.88 6.11
N CYS A 218 4.01 5.17 6.62
CA CYS A 218 4.66 4.05 5.96
C CYS A 218 4.75 2.86 6.93
N ALA A 219 4.60 1.66 6.40
CA ALA A 219 5.07 0.44 7.04
C ALA A 219 6.41 0.05 6.42
N LEU A 220 7.43 -0.11 7.26
CA LEU A 220 8.83 -0.27 6.88
C LEU A 220 9.33 -1.68 7.22
N GLY A 221 10.20 -2.23 6.40
CA GLY A 221 10.87 -3.47 6.73
C GLY A 221 12.05 -3.77 5.84
N TRP A 222 13.10 -4.35 6.43
CA TRP A 222 14.23 -4.84 5.68
C TRP A 222 13.87 -6.16 4.98
N VAL A 223 14.10 -6.23 3.67
CA VAL A 223 13.86 -7.45 2.88
C VAL A 223 15.19 -7.98 2.40
N LYS A 224 15.56 -9.17 2.91
CA LYS A 224 16.81 -9.83 2.54
C LYS A 224 16.74 -10.35 1.10
N LEU A 225 17.82 -10.15 0.36
CA LEU A 225 18.05 -10.80 -0.93
C LEU A 225 18.15 -12.31 -0.70
N SER A 226 17.25 -13.08 -1.30
CA SER A 226 17.33 -14.53 -1.31
C SER A 226 18.54 -14.96 -2.15
N ASP A 227 19.29 -15.94 -1.67
CA ASP A 227 20.37 -16.55 -2.45
C ASP A 227 19.76 -17.10 -3.76
N ALA A 228 20.36 -16.72 -4.89
CA ALA A 228 19.87 -17.05 -6.24
C ALA A 228 19.96 -18.54 -6.55
#